data_AF-A0A9N8JER3-F1
#
_entry.id   AF-A0A9N8JER3-F1
#
_cell.length_a   1.000
_cell.length_b   1.000
_cell.length_c   1.000
_cell.angle_alpha   90.00
_cell.angle_beta   90.00
_cell.angle_gamma   90.00
#
_symmetry.space_group_name_H-M   'P 1'
#
loop_
_entity.id
_entity.type
_entity.pdbx_description
1 polymer ?
#
loop_
_entity_poly.entity_id
_entity_poly.type
_entity_poly.pdbx_seq_one_letter_code
_entity_poly.pdbx_strand_id
1 'polypeptide(L)'
;MFCVHVLSGQPARGTEITSLRFRNGVANHRNVFVLDGRVMTVTSYHKSQAMLDMPKMVPRFLPWKLGQIAVIYLTHVRAFAELLSVQVQHGQGWSDYIWADSHGPWETQKLTDTMKRETAKRLTAKLHTQSYRHAAVFLGRRFVGPRFAKGYGEEAEDPEEA
;
A
#
# COMPACT_ATOMS: atom_id res chain seq x y z
N MET A 1 2.74 7.18 0.87
CA MET A 1 2.55 5.94 1.67
C MET A 1 1.40 6.05 2.69
N PHE A 2 1.49 6.89 3.74
CA PHE A 2 0.46 6.97 4.80
C PHE A 2 -0.96 7.21 4.27
N CYS A 3 -1.19 8.25 3.45
CA CYS A 3 -2.52 8.54 2.92
C CYS A 3 -3.09 7.39 2.08
N VAL A 4 -2.25 6.70 1.31
CA VAL A 4 -2.67 5.51 0.53
C VAL A 4 -3.08 4.38 1.47
N HIS A 5 -2.37 4.17 2.57
CA HIS A 5 -2.72 3.14 3.56
C HIS A 5 -4.05 3.42 4.26
N VAL A 6 -4.29 4.65 4.70
CA VAL A 6 -5.45 4.97 5.54
C VAL A 6 -6.71 5.34 4.74
N LEU A 7 -6.57 5.86 3.52
CA LEU A 7 -7.71 6.38 2.75
C LEU A 7 -8.22 5.45 1.64
N SER A 8 -7.48 4.40 1.28
CA SER A 8 -7.81 3.55 0.11
C SER A 8 -8.69 2.34 0.47
N GLY A 9 -9.64 2.54 1.40
CA GLY A 9 -10.52 1.50 1.91
C GLY A 9 -9.86 0.58 2.94
N GLN A 10 -10.14 -0.72 2.87
CA GLN A 10 -9.62 -1.70 3.82
C GLN A 10 -8.07 -1.71 3.79
N PRO A 11 -7.38 -1.62 4.94
CA PRO A 11 -5.94 -1.44 4.94
C PRO A 11 -5.19 -2.71 4.50
N ALA A 12 -4.37 -2.57 3.47
CA ALA A 12 -3.37 -3.57 3.09
C ALA A 12 -2.35 -3.79 4.22
N ARG A 13 -1.70 -4.96 4.24
CA ARG A 13 -0.58 -5.23 5.17
C ARG A 13 0.57 -4.27 4.88
N GLY A 14 1.41 -4.00 5.87
CA GLY A 14 2.54 -3.09 5.69
C GLY A 14 3.42 -3.48 4.50
N THR A 15 3.73 -4.78 4.38
CA THR A 15 4.54 -5.35 3.30
C THR A 15 3.87 -5.25 1.93
N GLU A 16 2.54 -5.34 1.85
CA GLU A 16 1.77 -5.16 0.61
C GLU A 16 1.80 -3.70 0.11
N ILE A 17 1.95 -2.73 1.01
CA ILE A 17 2.03 -1.31 0.65
C ILE A 17 3.43 -0.90 0.23
N THR A 18 4.44 -1.34 0.97
CA THR A 18 5.84 -1.02 0.65
C THR A 18 6.29 -1.69 -0.65
N SER A 19 5.67 -2.81 -1.02
CA SER A 19 5.96 -3.53 -2.26
C SER A 19 5.28 -2.98 -3.51
N LEU A 20 4.43 -1.96 -3.39
CA LEU A 20 3.74 -1.37 -4.55
C LEU A 20 4.73 -0.81 -5.57
N ARG A 21 4.57 -1.23 -6.82
CA ARG A 21 5.35 -0.78 -7.98
C ARG A 21 4.52 0.09 -8.91
N PHE A 22 5.14 1.08 -9.54
CA PHE A 22 4.47 1.91 -10.54
C PHE A 22 4.80 1.51 -11.99
N ARG A 23 5.84 0.70 -12.20
CA ARG A 23 6.23 0.16 -13.51
C ARG A 23 6.37 -1.35 -13.47
N ASN A 24 6.27 -1.98 -14.63
CA ASN A 24 6.54 -3.41 -14.77
C ASN A 24 8.07 -3.60 -14.70
N GLY A 25 8.51 -4.54 -13.87
CA GLY A 25 9.84 -5.12 -13.93
C GLY A 25 9.83 -6.41 -14.74
N VAL A 26 11.00 -7.05 -14.86
CA VAL A 26 11.18 -8.31 -15.62
C VAL A 26 10.32 -9.44 -15.04
N ALA A 27 10.28 -9.57 -13.72
CA ALA A 27 9.57 -10.66 -13.02
C ALA A 27 8.31 -10.19 -12.29
N ASN A 28 8.05 -8.89 -12.21
CA ASN A 28 6.99 -8.32 -11.37
C ASN A 28 6.18 -7.29 -12.14
N HIS A 29 4.86 -7.35 -12.04
CA HIS A 29 3.97 -6.37 -12.65
C HIS A 29 3.84 -5.10 -11.80
N ARG A 30 3.46 -3.99 -12.45
CA ARG A 30 3.06 -2.77 -11.74
C ARG A 30 1.79 -3.01 -10.93
N ASN A 31 1.60 -2.19 -9.90
CA ASN A 31 0.45 -2.23 -9.03
C ASN A 31 -0.48 -1.02 -9.20
N VAL A 32 -0.18 -0.06 -10.06
CA VAL A 32 -1.00 1.15 -10.25
C VAL A 32 -1.76 1.09 -11.56
N PHE A 33 -3.06 1.32 -11.49
CA PHE A 33 -3.98 1.27 -12.64
C PHE A 33 -5.00 2.41 -12.58
N VAL A 34 -5.56 2.74 -13.75
CA VAL A 34 -6.68 3.67 -13.88
C VAL A 34 -7.85 2.91 -14.47
N LEU A 35 -9.00 2.95 -13.79
CA LEU A 35 -10.25 2.38 -14.27
C LEU A 35 -11.35 3.45 -14.10
N ASP A 36 -12.07 3.74 -15.19
CA ASP A 36 -13.14 4.77 -15.23
C ASP A 36 -12.69 6.12 -14.66
N GLY A 37 -11.49 6.55 -15.02
CA GLY A 37 -10.88 7.80 -14.54
C GLY A 37 -10.41 7.77 -13.08
N ARG A 38 -10.59 6.67 -12.35
CA ARG A 38 -10.16 6.52 -10.95
C ARG A 38 -8.88 5.73 -10.85
N VAL A 39 -7.97 6.21 -10.02
CA VAL A 39 -6.70 5.53 -9.73
C VAL A 39 -6.92 4.44 -8.69
N MET A 40 -6.35 3.27 -8.91
CA MET A 40 -6.34 2.17 -7.95
C MET A 40 -4.95 1.56 -7.80
N THR A 41 -4.70 1.03 -6.61
CA THR A 41 -3.58 0.14 -6.35
C THR A 41 -4.07 -1.31 -6.27
N VAL A 42 -3.41 -2.23 -6.95
CA VAL A 42 -3.74 -3.65 -6.97
C VAL A 42 -2.62 -4.44 -6.30
N THR A 43 -2.93 -5.09 -5.18
CA THR A 43 -1.99 -5.97 -4.45
C THR A 43 -2.37 -7.43 -4.66
N SER A 44 -1.39 -8.29 -4.92
CA SER A 44 -1.57 -9.76 -4.94
C SER A 44 -1.26 -10.35 -3.57
N TYR A 45 -2.12 -11.27 -3.13
CA TYR A 45 -1.90 -12.04 -1.93
C TYR A 45 -1.23 -13.38 -2.28
N HIS A 46 0.02 -13.60 -1.87
CA HIS A 46 0.77 -14.81 -2.21
C HIS A 46 0.39 -16.05 -1.37
N LYS A 47 -0.23 -15.91 -0.18
CA LYS A 47 -0.63 -17.09 0.61
C LYS A 47 -1.74 -17.93 -0.04
N SER A 48 -2.58 -17.33 -0.90
CA SER A 48 -3.60 -18.09 -1.66
C SER A 48 -3.03 -18.87 -2.84
N GLN A 49 -1.76 -18.67 -3.19
CA GLN A 49 -1.09 -19.35 -4.29
C GLN A 49 -0.89 -20.84 -4.00
N ALA A 50 -0.83 -21.24 -2.72
CA ALA A 50 -0.76 -22.63 -2.30
C ALA A 50 -2.08 -23.40 -2.45
N MET A 51 -3.23 -22.72 -2.63
CA MET A 51 -4.55 -23.36 -2.61
C MET A 51 -5.32 -23.33 -3.94
N LEU A 52 -5.08 -22.35 -4.81
CA LEU A 52 -5.99 -22.07 -5.95
C LEU A 52 -5.30 -21.77 -7.29
N ASP A 53 -3.97 -21.87 -7.38
CA ASP A 53 -3.14 -21.56 -8.57
C ASP A 53 -3.32 -20.15 -9.17
N MET A 54 -4.20 -19.32 -8.60
CA MET A 54 -4.46 -17.95 -8.99
C MET A 54 -4.30 -17.03 -7.78
N PRO A 55 -3.34 -16.08 -7.80
CA PRO A 55 -3.16 -15.15 -6.71
C PRO A 55 -4.39 -14.24 -6.58
N LYS A 56 -4.92 -14.12 -5.37
CA LYS A 56 -6.05 -13.24 -5.10
C LYS A 56 -5.62 -11.78 -5.26
N MET A 57 -6.14 -11.11 -6.28
CA MET A 57 -5.90 -9.69 -6.52
C MET A 57 -6.89 -8.84 -5.73
N VAL A 58 -6.39 -7.82 -5.04
CA VAL A 58 -7.22 -6.88 -4.28
C VAL A 58 -7.04 -5.48 -4.83
N PRO A 59 -8.00 -4.97 -5.63
CA PRO A 59 -7.99 -3.58 -6.07
C PRO A 59 -8.43 -2.66 -4.94
N ARG A 60 -7.73 -1.54 -4.78
CA ARG A 60 -8.06 -0.48 -3.82
C ARG A 60 -8.06 0.86 -4.52
N PHE A 61 -9.25 1.43 -4.68
CA PHE A 61 -9.39 2.76 -5.26
C PHE A 61 -8.88 3.83 -4.32
N LEU A 62 -8.07 4.73 -4.87
CA LEU A 62 -7.66 5.93 -4.18
C LEU A 62 -8.83 6.93 -4.20
N PRO A 63 -9.06 7.69 -3.12
CA PRO A 63 -9.94 8.85 -3.17
C PRO A 63 -9.55 9.78 -4.31
N TRP A 64 -10.52 10.45 -4.94
CA TRP A 64 -10.32 11.26 -6.14
C TRP A 64 -9.09 12.19 -6.09
N LYS A 65 -9.00 13.03 -5.05
CA LYS A 65 -7.87 13.95 -4.84
C LYS A 65 -6.54 13.22 -4.64
N LEU A 66 -6.54 12.10 -3.92
CA LEU A 66 -5.33 11.30 -3.72
C LEU A 66 -4.89 10.62 -5.02
N GLY A 67 -5.83 10.19 -5.85
CA GLY A 67 -5.56 9.68 -7.19
C GLY A 67 -4.87 10.72 -8.07
N GLN A 68 -5.39 11.95 -8.10
CA GLN A 68 -4.76 13.06 -8.83
C GLN A 68 -3.33 13.32 -8.36
N ILE A 69 -3.12 13.39 -7.03
CA ILE A 69 -1.78 13.55 -6.45
C ILE A 69 -0.86 12.40 -6.86
N ALA A 70 -1.36 11.15 -6.82
CA ALA A 70 -0.58 9.98 -7.24
C ALA A 70 -0.16 10.07 -8.71
N VAL A 71 -1.06 10.49 -9.60
CA VAL A 71 -0.74 10.68 -11.03
C VAL A 71 0.31 11.75 -11.22
N ILE A 72 0.15 12.93 -10.60
CA ILE A 72 1.14 14.02 -10.69
C ILE A 72 2.50 13.57 -10.15
N TYR A 73 2.51 12.90 -9.00
CA TYR A 73 3.73 12.37 -8.41
C TYR A 73 4.45 11.38 -9.34
N LEU A 74 3.74 10.41 -9.91
CA LEU A 74 4.34 9.40 -10.78
C LEU A 74 4.78 9.94 -12.14
N THR A 75 4.03 10.89 -12.72
CA THR A 75 4.30 11.40 -14.08
C THR A 75 5.30 12.54 -14.10
N HIS A 76 5.34 13.38 -13.08
CA HIS A 76 6.21 14.57 -13.05
C HIS A 76 7.36 14.38 -12.07
N VAL A 77 7.05 14.20 -10.77
CA VAL A 77 8.08 14.17 -9.72
C VAL A 77 8.98 12.96 -9.88
N ARG A 78 8.41 11.78 -10.08
CA ARG A 78 9.17 10.54 -10.22
C ARG A 78 9.97 10.51 -11.53
N ALA A 79 9.36 10.91 -12.65
CA ALA A 79 10.04 11.00 -13.93
C ALA A 79 11.23 11.98 -13.88
N PHE A 80 11.04 13.15 -13.24
CA PHE A 80 12.10 14.13 -13.07
C PHE A 80 13.22 13.61 -12.15
N ALA A 81 12.88 12.94 -11.04
CA ALA A 81 13.87 12.33 -10.15
C ALA A 81 14.73 11.28 -10.88
N GLU A 82 14.13 10.49 -11.78
CA GLU A 82 14.86 9.52 -12.61
C GLU A 82 15.78 10.20 -13.62
N LEU A 83 15.33 11.28 -14.26
CA LEU A 83 16.18 12.07 -15.15
C LEU A 83 17.41 12.60 -14.40
N LEU A 84 17.22 13.12 -13.19
CA LEU A 84 18.33 13.59 -12.35
C LEU A 84 19.26 12.46 -11.92
N SER A 85 18.73 11.28 -11.61
CA SER A 85 19.54 10.10 -11.28
C SER A 85 20.46 9.71 -12.45
N VAL A 86 19.96 9.75 -13.69
CA VAL A 86 20.79 9.53 -14.88
C VAL A 86 21.89 10.58 -15.00
N GLN A 87 21.54 11.85 -14.86
CA GLN A 87 22.45 12.97 -15.12
C GLN A 87 23.51 13.16 -14.04
N VAL A 88 23.14 12.97 -12.77
CA VAL A 88 23.96 13.35 -11.61
C VAL A 88 24.48 12.13 -10.84
N GLN A 89 23.74 11.02 -10.85
CA GLN A 89 24.06 9.83 -10.06
C GLN A 89 24.53 8.66 -10.91
N HIS A 90 24.89 8.89 -12.17
CA HIS A 90 25.33 7.85 -13.12
C HIS A 90 24.35 6.65 -13.21
N GLY A 91 23.05 6.90 -13.05
CA GLY A 91 22.01 5.87 -13.09
C GLY A 91 21.85 5.07 -11.78
N GLN A 92 22.48 5.48 -10.68
CA GLN A 92 22.26 4.89 -9.36
C GLN A 92 20.96 5.39 -8.72
N GLY A 93 20.34 4.59 -7.83
CA GLY A 93 19.12 4.96 -7.11
C GLY A 93 17.80 4.70 -7.85
N TRP A 94 17.84 3.87 -8.90
CA TRP A 94 16.64 3.47 -9.64
C TRP A 94 15.79 2.52 -8.80
N SER A 95 14.47 2.67 -8.89
CA SER A 95 13.52 1.82 -8.19
C SER A 95 12.20 1.78 -8.94
N ASP A 96 11.63 0.58 -9.06
CA ASP A 96 10.30 0.38 -9.61
C ASP A 96 9.21 0.60 -8.54
N TYR A 97 9.60 0.70 -7.28
CA TYR A 97 8.70 0.87 -6.14
C TYR A 97 8.21 2.31 -6.04
N ILE A 98 6.95 2.49 -5.67
CA ILE A 98 6.36 3.83 -5.46
C ILE A 98 7.05 4.54 -4.29
N TRP A 99 7.39 3.78 -3.24
CA TRP A 99 7.98 4.27 -2.01
C TRP A 99 9.42 3.75 -1.91
N ALA A 100 10.37 4.56 -2.35
CA ALA A 100 11.79 4.23 -2.30
C ALA A 100 12.63 5.49 -2.17
N ASP A 101 13.85 5.31 -1.69
CA ASP A 101 14.91 6.32 -1.73
C ASP A 101 16.21 5.69 -2.29
N SER A 102 17.33 6.39 -2.16
CA SER A 102 18.63 5.93 -2.67
C SER A 102 19.10 4.60 -2.08
N HIS A 103 18.57 4.19 -0.92
CA HIS A 103 18.91 2.93 -0.26
C HIS A 103 17.94 1.80 -0.62
N GLY A 104 16.93 2.07 -1.47
CA GLY A 104 15.95 1.09 -1.91
C GLY A 104 14.54 1.35 -1.40
N PRO A 105 13.67 0.31 -1.41
CA PRO A 105 12.28 0.43 -1.00
C PRO A 105 12.15 0.82 0.49
N TRP A 106 11.17 1.65 0.80
CA TRP A 106 10.90 1.99 2.20
C TRP A 106 10.41 0.78 2.98
N GLU A 107 10.92 0.63 4.20
CA GLU A 107 10.50 -0.43 5.10
C GLU A 107 9.14 -0.16 5.76
N THR A 108 8.51 -1.23 6.24
CA THR A 108 7.24 -1.17 6.98
C THR A 108 7.34 -0.33 8.25
N GLN A 109 8.53 -0.28 8.87
CA GLN A 109 8.79 0.53 10.05
C GLN A 109 8.49 2.01 9.82
N LYS A 110 8.86 2.55 8.64
CA LYS A 110 8.58 3.94 8.27
C LYS A 110 7.08 4.23 8.20
N LEU A 111 6.28 3.26 7.78
CA LEU A 111 4.81 3.36 7.81
C LEU A 111 4.31 3.32 9.25
N THR A 112 4.78 2.37 10.06
CA THR A 112 4.39 2.23 11.46
C THR A 112 4.71 3.49 12.27
N ASP A 113 5.88 4.09 12.08
CA ASP A 113 6.27 5.31 12.79
C ASP A 113 5.45 6.51 12.35
N THR A 114 5.18 6.61 11.04
CA THR A 114 4.27 7.63 10.51
C THR A 114 2.86 7.45 11.07
N MET A 115 2.34 6.23 11.10
CA MET A 115 1.03 5.91 11.70
C MET A 115 0.98 6.35 13.16
N LYS A 116 1.92 5.88 13.99
CA LYS A 116 2.03 6.24 15.42
C LYS A 116 2.02 7.76 15.61
N ARG A 117 2.83 8.48 14.82
CA ARG A 117 2.95 9.94 14.90
C ARG A 117 1.66 10.65 14.51
N GLU A 118 1.10 10.32 13.35
CA GLU A 118 -0.07 11.03 12.83
C GLU A 118 -1.34 10.74 13.65
N THR A 119 -1.51 9.51 14.16
CA THR A 119 -2.66 9.16 15.00
C THR A 119 -2.51 9.70 16.41
N ALA A 120 -1.30 9.74 16.98
CA ALA A 120 -1.09 10.37 18.29
C ALA A 120 -1.47 11.86 18.26
N LYS A 121 -1.14 12.55 17.16
CA LYS A 121 -1.45 13.97 16.98
C LYS A 121 -2.93 14.27 16.78
N ARG A 122 -3.68 13.39 16.10
CA ARG A 122 -5.07 13.69 15.66
C ARG A 122 -6.16 12.87 16.37
N LEU A 123 -5.81 11.69 16.86
CA LEU A 123 -6.74 10.77 17.52
C LEU A 123 -6.38 10.57 19.00
N THR A 124 -5.31 11.22 19.48
CA THR A 124 -4.79 11.05 20.86
C THR A 124 -4.46 9.58 21.19
N ALA A 125 -4.17 8.77 20.16
CA ALA A 125 -3.88 7.35 20.28
C ALA A 125 -2.75 6.94 19.32
N LYS A 126 -1.83 6.07 19.77
CA LYS A 126 -0.75 5.55 18.94
C LYS A 126 -1.18 4.24 18.29
N LEU A 127 -1.66 4.30 17.05
CA LEU A 127 -2.05 3.10 16.31
C LEU A 127 -0.88 2.59 15.47
N HIS A 128 -0.62 1.29 15.54
CA HIS A 128 0.27 0.62 14.60
C HIS A 128 -0.53 0.21 13.36
N THR A 129 0.18 -0.24 12.32
CA THR A 129 -0.45 -0.72 11.07
C THR A 129 -1.47 -1.84 11.31
N GLN A 130 -1.14 -2.79 12.19
CA GLN A 130 -2.04 -3.90 12.57
C GLN A 130 -3.23 -3.43 13.42
N SER A 131 -3.01 -2.61 14.44
CA SER A 131 -4.07 -2.08 15.30
C SER A 131 -5.07 -1.24 14.48
N TYR A 132 -4.57 -0.43 13.55
CA TYR A 132 -5.41 0.29 12.60
C TYR A 132 -6.23 -0.66 11.73
N ARG A 133 -5.63 -1.74 11.23
CA ARG A 133 -6.34 -2.76 10.45
C ARG A 133 -7.46 -3.43 11.24
N HIS A 134 -7.21 -3.80 12.49
CA HIS A 134 -8.24 -4.38 13.36
C HIS A 134 -9.39 -3.39 13.59
N ALA A 135 -9.07 -2.13 13.89
CA ALA A 135 -10.07 -1.07 14.05
C ALA A 135 -10.90 -0.88 12.76
N ALA A 136 -10.26 -0.82 11.59
CA ALA A 136 -10.95 -0.67 10.31
C ALA A 136 -11.89 -1.84 10.01
N VAL A 137 -11.47 -3.08 10.28
CA VAL A 137 -12.32 -4.27 10.12
C VAL A 137 -13.49 -4.26 11.10
N PHE A 138 -13.23 -3.93 12.36
CA PHE A 138 -14.27 -3.80 13.38
C PHE A 138 -15.33 -2.76 12.99
N LEU A 139 -14.89 -1.55 12.61
CA LEU A 139 -15.79 -0.48 12.16
C LEU A 139 -16.60 -0.91 10.94
N GLY A 140 -15.96 -1.55 9.96
CA GLY A 140 -16.66 -2.06 8.79
C GLY A 140 -17.72 -3.12 9.15
N ARG A 141 -17.41 -4.04 10.06
CA ARG A 141 -18.39 -5.03 10.54
C ARG A 141 -19.56 -4.38 11.29
N ARG A 142 -19.27 -3.35 12.07
CA ARG A 142 -20.27 -2.64 12.89
C ARG A 142 -21.19 -1.72 12.08
N PHE A 143 -20.69 -1.10 11.02
CA PHE A 143 -21.40 -0.06 10.27
C PHE A 143 -21.77 -0.42 8.83
N VAL A 144 -21.02 -1.32 8.18
CA VAL A 144 -21.34 -1.81 6.82
C VAL A 144 -22.10 -3.13 6.90
N GLY A 145 -21.66 -4.05 7.78
CA GLY A 145 -22.42 -5.25 8.14
C GLY A 145 -21.54 -6.45 8.50
N PRO A 146 -22.12 -7.52 9.08
CA PRO A 146 -21.36 -8.63 9.66
C PRO A 146 -20.45 -9.39 8.69
N ARG A 147 -20.77 -9.35 7.39
CA ARG A 147 -19.98 -9.99 6.32
C ARG A 147 -18.82 -9.11 5.83
N PHE A 148 -18.65 -7.90 6.36
CA PHE A 148 -17.56 -7.02 5.98
C PHE A 148 -16.21 -7.71 6.25
N ALA A 149 -15.36 -7.74 5.22
CA ALA A 149 -14.07 -8.41 5.23
C ALA A 149 -14.12 -9.93 5.53
N LYS A 150 -15.26 -10.61 5.38
CA LYS A 150 -15.40 -12.05 5.73
C LYS A 150 -14.52 -12.98 4.86
N GLY A 151 -14.07 -12.55 3.69
CA GLY A 151 -13.04 -13.25 2.90
C GLY A 151 -11.59 -12.82 3.17
N TYR A 152 -11.32 -12.04 4.22
CA TYR A 152 -9.97 -11.60 4.63
C TYR A 152 -9.51 -12.19 5.97
N GLY A 153 -10.43 -12.79 6.75
CA GLY A 153 -10.21 -13.14 8.16
C GLY A 153 -10.07 -14.63 8.49
N GLU A 154 -10.48 -15.54 7.61
CA GLU A 154 -10.46 -16.99 7.91
C GLU A 154 -9.04 -17.61 7.82
N GLU A 155 -8.03 -16.86 7.40
CA GLU A 155 -6.60 -17.28 7.41
C GLU A 155 -5.69 -16.29 8.19
N ALA A 156 -6.29 -15.43 9.03
CA ALA A 156 -5.57 -14.39 9.76
C ALA A 156 -5.42 -14.68 11.27
N GLU A 157 -5.75 -15.89 11.71
CA GLU A 157 -5.26 -16.44 12.97
C GLU A 157 -4.21 -17.50 12.62
N ASP A 158 -2.94 -17.15 12.83
CA ASP A 158 -1.88 -18.13 13.03
C ASP A 158 -1.11 -17.69 14.31
N PRO A 159 -0.83 -18.59 15.27
CA PRO A 159 -0.48 -18.27 16.66
C PRO A 159 1.01 -17.97 16.91
N GLU A 160 1.77 -17.51 15.92
CA GLU A 160 3.17 -17.13 16.14
C GLU A 160 3.28 -15.66 16.50
N GLU A 161 3.11 -15.37 17.80
CA GLU A 161 3.91 -14.42 18.59
C GLU A 161 3.24 -14.28 19.97
N ALA A 162 3.41 -15.32 20.78
CA ALA A 162 3.39 -15.22 22.24
C ALA A 162 4.76 -14.78 22.74
#